data_AF-A0A915MS46-F1
#
_entry.id   AF-A0A915MS46-F1
#
_cell.length_a   1.000
_cell.length_b   1.000
_cell.length_c   1.000
_cell.angle_alpha   90.00
_cell.angle_beta   90.00
_cell.angle_gamma   90.00
#
_symmetry.space_group_name_H-M   'P 1'
#
loop_
_entity.id
_entity.type
_entity.pdbx_description
1 polymer ?
#
loop_
_entity_poly.entity_id
_entity_poly.type
_entity_poly.pdbx_seq_one_letter_code
_entity_poly.pdbx_strand_id
1 'polypeptide(L)' 'LKENFKQMIMTQFGCCFVTFYHRKDAINAQNALHNVHTMPGLSHPVQMKPADTENRNDRKLFIGML' A
#
# COMPACT_ATOMS: atom_id res chain seq x y z
N LEU A 1 4.44 11.41 4.31
CA LEU A 1 3.43 10.45 3.80
C LEU A 1 2.44 11.05 2.80
N LYS A 2 2.28 12.38 2.67
CA LYS A 2 1.29 12.98 1.74
C LYS A 2 1.76 13.27 0.31
N GLU A 3 3.04 13.07 -0.07
CA GLU A 3 3.55 13.70 -1.30
C GLU A 3 4.30 12.82 -2.32
N ASN A 4 4.36 11.48 -2.18
CA ASN A 4 5.13 10.63 -3.12
C ASN A 4 4.31 9.54 -3.82
N PHE A 5 2.98 9.65 -3.81
CA PHE A 5 2.12 8.71 -4.52
C PHE A 5 1.90 9.17 -5.96
N LYS A 6 2.18 8.28 -6.90
CA LYS A 6 1.84 8.48 -8.32
C LYS A 6 0.34 8.29 -8.56
N GLN A 7 -0.26 7.31 -7.89
CA GLN A 7 -1.67 6.97 -8.03
C GLN A 7 -2.17 6.21 -6.80
N MET A 8 -3.37 6.51 -6.32
CA MET A 8 -4.11 5.65 -5.40
C MET A 8 -5.42 5.23 -6.04
N ILE A 9 -5.71 3.93 -6.00
CA ILE A 9 -6.95 3.33 -6.51
C ILE A 9 -7.62 2.64 -5.33
N MET A 10 -8.77 3.15 -4.92
CA MET A 10 -9.60 2.47 -3.92
C MET A 10 -10.29 1.27 -4.58
N THR A 11 -10.28 0.13 -3.90
CA THR A 11 -11.04 -1.07 -4.31
C THR A 11 -12.22 -1.27 -3.36
N GLN A 12 -12.99 -2.34 -3.56
CA GLN A 12 -14.15 -2.65 -2.76
C GLN A 12 -13.74 -3.10 -1.33
N PHE A 13 -14.52 -2.69 -0.32
CA PHE A 13 -14.41 -3.09 1.08
C PHE A 13 -12.99 -2.96 1.69
N GLY A 14 -12.56 -1.74 2.00
CA GLY A 14 -11.41 -1.49 2.89
C GLY A 14 -10.02 -1.77 2.29
N CYS A 15 -9.96 -2.05 0.99
CA CYS A 15 -8.72 -2.32 0.28
C CYS A 15 -8.41 -1.20 -0.75
N CYS A 16 -7.13 -0.93 -0.99
CA CYS A 16 -6.68 0.01 -2.00
C CYS A 16 -5.33 -0.39 -2.60
N PHE A 17 -5.08 0.05 -3.83
CA PHE A 17 -3.77 -0.05 -4.47
C PHE A 17 -3.12 1.32 -4.49
N VAL A 18 -1.86 1.38 -4.08
CA VAL A 18 -1.05 2.59 -4.09
C VAL A 18 0.16 2.37 -4.98
N THR A 19 0.31 3.23 -5.98
CA THR A 19 1.49 3.27 -6.86
C THR A 19 2.36 4.45 -6.48
N PHE A 20 3.64 4.21 -6.29
CA PHE A 20 4.66 5.21 -5.98
C PHE A 20 5.44 5.61 -7.22
N TYR A 21 6.07 6.78 -7.18
CA TYR A 21 6.99 7.22 -8.22
C TYR A 21 8.26 6.35 -8.24
N HIS A 22 8.85 6.13 -7.07
CA HIS A 22 10.05 5.32 -6.90
C HIS A 22 9.82 4.09 -6.02
N ARG A 23 10.57 3.03 -6.31
CA ARG A 23 10.55 1.77 -5.53
C ARG A 23 10.95 1.99 -4.07
N LYS A 24 11.94 2.86 -3.82
CA LYS A 24 12.40 3.20 -2.46
C LYS A 24 11.25 3.73 -1.59
N ASP A 25 10.34 4.52 -2.19
CA ASP A 25 9.23 5.12 -1.46
C ASP A 25 8.17 4.08 -1.13
N ALA A 26 7.93 3.13 -2.05
CA ALA A 26 7.07 1.98 -1.79
C ALA A 26 7.61 1.14 -0.62
N ILE A 27 8.89 0.79 -0.61
CA ILE A 27 9.51 0.00 0.48
C ILE A 27 9.43 0.77 1.82
N ASN A 28 9.75 2.06 1.82
CA ASN A 28 9.69 2.87 3.04
C ASN A 28 8.27 2.98 3.58
N ALA A 29 7.28 3.16 2.70
CA ALA A 29 5.87 3.18 3.09
C ALA A 29 5.40 1.82 3.61
N GLN A 30 5.81 0.72 2.97
CA GLN A 30 5.55 -0.63 3.44
C GLN A 30 6.11 -0.81 4.85
N ASN A 31 7.38 -0.50 5.09
CA ASN A 31 7.99 -0.65 6.42
C ASN A 31 7.36 0.24 7.49
N ALA A 32 6.88 1.43 7.13
CA ALA A 32 6.29 2.38 8.09
C ALA A 32 4.81 2.08 8.43
N LEU A 33 4.05 1.48 7.50
CA LEU A 33 2.60 1.33 7.64
C LEU A 33 2.14 -0.12 7.75
N HIS A 34 2.88 -1.09 7.21
CA HIS A 34 2.56 -2.51 7.28
C HIS A 34 2.48 -2.96 8.74
N ASN A 35 1.34 -3.51 9.17
CA ASN A 35 1.09 -3.93 10.54
C ASN A 35 1.18 -2.83 11.62
N VAL A 36 1.32 -1.56 11.22
CA VAL A 36 1.45 -0.43 12.16
C VAL A 36 0.20 0.44 12.15
N HIS A 37 -0.34 0.74 10.96
CA HIS A 37 -1.45 1.67 10.83
C HIS A 37 -2.78 0.93 10.67
N THR A 38 -3.78 1.29 11.47
CA THR A 38 -5.16 0.81 11.31
C THR A 38 -5.98 1.92 10.68
N MET A 39 -6.50 1.69 9.46
CA MET A 39 -7.37 2.68 8.83
C MET A 39 -8.72 2.76 9.57
N PRO A 40 -9.37 3.93 9.62
CA PRO A 40 -10.67 4.08 10.24
C PRO A 40 -11.70 3.19 9.54
N GLY A 41 -12.34 2.30 10.31
CA GLY A 41 -13.28 1.29 9.81
C GLY A 41 -12.67 -0.10 9.61
N LEU A 42 -11.37 -0.30 9.87
CA LEU A 42 -10.74 -1.63 9.89
C LEU A 42 -10.52 -2.09 11.33
N SER A 43 -10.85 -3.35 11.62
CA SER A 43 -10.62 -3.98 12.93
C SER A 43 -9.16 -4.40 13.14
N HIS A 44 -8.38 -4.50 12.05
CA HIS A 44 -7.00 -4.98 12.06
C HIS A 44 -6.06 -3.99 11.34
N PRO A 45 -4.77 -3.96 11.70
CA PRO A 45 -3.76 -3.16 11.00
C PRO A 45 -3.67 -3.49 9.50
N VAL A 46 -3.35 -2.48 8.70
CA VAL A 46 -3.24 -2.65 7.24
C VAL A 46 -2.10 -3.58 6.86
N GLN A 47 -2.37 -4.48 5.93
CA GLN A 47 -1.38 -5.30 5.27
C GLN A 47 -0.96 -4.64 3.97
N MET A 48 0.30 -4.25 3.88
CA MET A 48 0.92 -3.81 2.63
C MET A 48 1.72 -4.92 1.98
N LYS A 49 1.44 -5.23 0.71
CA LYS A 49 2.14 -6.23 -0.11
C LYS A 49 2.35 -5.71 -1.53
N PRO A 50 3.39 -6.12 -2.27
CA PRO A 50 3.50 -5.83 -3.70
C PRO A 50 2.25 -6.30 -4.46
N ALA A 51 1.71 -5.44 -5.32
CA ALA A 51 0.47 -5.72 -6.03
C ALA A 51 0.66 -6.63 -7.24
N ASP A 52 1.85 -6.63 -7.84
CA ASP A 52 2.19 -7.40 -9.02
C ASP A 52 3.36 -8.34 -8.67
N THR A 53 3.16 -9.65 -8.79
CA THR A 53 4.23 -10.65 -8.59
C THR A 53 5.07 -10.87 -9.85
N GLU A 54 4.53 -10.58 -11.04
CA GLU A 54 5.21 -10.82 -12.32
C GLU A 54 5.99 -9.61 -12.82
N ASN A 55 5.53 -8.40 -12.53
CA ASN A 55 6.17 -7.18 -13.00
C ASN A 55 7.06 -6.60 -11.90
N ARG A 56 8.39 -6.76 -12.03
CA ARG A 56 9.45 -6.36 -11.05
C ARG A 56 9.49 -4.87 -10.66
N ASN A 57 8.54 -4.10 -11.16
CA ASN A 57 8.31 -2.73 -10.77
C ASN A 57 7.54 -2.72 -9.43
N ASP A 58 8.24 -3.04 -8.33
CA ASP A 58 7.79 -3.03 -6.92
C ASP A 58 7.40 -1.63 -6.41
N ARG A 59 6.75 -0.85 -7.26
CA ARG A 59 6.26 0.51 -7.03
C ARG A 59 4.79 0.50 -6.68
N LYS A 60 4.07 -0.60 -6.94
CA LYS A 60 2.65 -0.73 -6.64
C LYS A 60 2.47 -1.66 -5.45
N LEU A 61 1.81 -1.17 -4.42
CA LEU A 61 1.44 -1.91 -3.22
C LEU A 61 -0.07 -2.08 -3.17
N PHE A 62 -0.50 -3.29 -2.85
CA PHE A 62 -1.82 -3.58 -2.32
C PHE A 62 -1.83 -3.28 -0.82
N ILE A 63 -2.84 -2.54 -0.38
CA ILE A 63 -3.15 -2.26 1.01
C ILE A 63 -4.52 -2.88 1.28
N GLY A 64 -4.62 -3.75 2.27
CA GLY A 64 -5.89 -4.35 2.62
C GLY A 64 -5.85 -5.04 3.96
N MET A 65 -6.99 -5.60 4.35
CA MET A 65 -7.14 -6.49 5.49
C MET A 65 -7.28 -7.92 4.98
N LEU A 66 -6.59 -8.85 5.64
CA LEU A 66 -6.88 -10.28 5.55
C LEU A 66 -7.91 -10.63 6.62
#